data_AF-A0A022RAB8-F1
#
_entry.id   AF-A0A022RAB8-F1
#
_cell.length_a   1.000
_cell.length_b   1.000
_cell.length_c   1.000
_cell.angle_alpha   90.00
_cell.angle_beta   90.00
_cell.angle_gamma   90.00
#
_symmetry.space_group_name_H-M   'P 1'
#
loop_
_entity.id
_entity.type
_entity.pdbx_description
1 polymer ?
#
loop_
_entity_poly.entity_id
_entity_poly.type
_entity_poly.pdbx_seq_one_letter_code
_entity_poly.pdbx_strand_id
1 'polypeptide(L)' 'EKLQRSLVVCQDKYEATKLQANSANPMRDLESCVELSIQDSINIMPHLAGKLKAHMSIRD' A
#
# COMPACT_ATOMS: atom_id res chain seq x y z
N GLU A 1 -7.11 2.21 7.77
CA GLU A 1 -7.82 1.15 7.02
C GLU A 1 -7.30 0.92 5.59
N LYS A 2 -7.07 1.94 4.75
CA LYS A 2 -6.60 1.75 3.35
C LYS A 2 -5.35 0.86 3.25
N LEU A 3 -4.28 1.19 3.98
CA LEU A 3 -3.03 0.41 3.97
C LEU A 3 -3.26 -1.05 4.37
N GLN A 4 -4.00 -1.28 5.45
CA GLN A 4 -4.32 -2.63 5.91
C GLN A 4 -5.04 -3.44 4.83
N ARG A 5 -6.05 -2.85 4.15
CA ARG A 5 -6.72 -3.51 3.02
C ARG A 5 -5.76 -3.81 1.87
N SER A 6 -4.86 -2.88 1.54
CA SER A 6 -3.83 -3.12 0.49
C SER A 6 -2.89 -4.27 0.86
N LEU A 7 -2.46 -4.38 2.12
CA LEU A 7 -1.59 -5.47 2.56
C LEU A 7 -2.25 -6.84 2.48
N VAL A 8 -3.55 -6.94 2.81
CA VAL A 8 -4.32 -8.17 2.63
C VAL A 8 -4.37 -8.58 1.15
N VAL A 9 -4.56 -7.63 0.23
CA VAL A 9 -4.51 -7.91 -1.22
C VAL A 9 -3.13 -8.39 -1.66
N CYS A 10 -2.05 -7.81 -1.13
CA CYS A 10 -0.70 -8.28 -1.43
C CYS A 10 -0.49 -9.73 -0.97
N GLN A 11 -1.00 -10.08 0.21
CA GLN A 11 -0.95 -11.44 0.73
C GLN A 11 -1.78 -12.41 -0.14
N ASP A 12 -3.02 -12.05 -0.49
CA ASP A 12 -3.88 -12.87 -1.34
C ASP A 12 -3.23 -13.13 -2.70
N LYS A 13 -2.59 -12.10 -3.28
CA LYS A 13 -1.86 -12.21 -4.54
C LYS A 13 -0.67 -13.16 -4.41
N TYR A 14 0.11 -13.06 -3.33
CA TYR A 14 1.23 -13.96 -3.07
C TYR A 14 0.79 -15.43 -2.96
N GLU A 15 -0.25 -15.71 -2.17
CA GLU A 15 -0.77 -17.07 -2.02
C GLU A 15 -1.33 -17.62 -3.34
N ALA A 16 -1.98 -16.78 -4.15
CA ALA A 16 -2.45 -17.17 -5.48
C ALA A 16 -1.30 -17.46 -6.47
N THR A 17 -0.24 -16.64 -6.46
CA THR A 17 0.93 -16.81 -7.33
C THR A 17 1.75 -18.03 -6.93
N LYS A 18 1.86 -18.34 -5.63
CA LYS A 18 2.53 -19.54 -5.11
C LYS A 18 1.93 -20.84 -5.62
N LEU A 19 0.62 -20.87 -5.92
CA LEU A 19 -0.08 -22.03 -6.48
C LEU A 19 0.18 -22.23 -7.98
N GLN A 20 0.79 -21.25 -8.67
CA GLN A 20 1.07 -21.34 -10.11
C GLN A 20 2.44 -21.98 -10.35
N ALA A 21 2.44 -23.11 -11.06
CA ALA A 21 3.65 -23.90 -11.35
C ALA A 21 4.75 -23.15 -12.12
N ASN A 22 4.42 -22.04 -12.78
CA ASN A 22 5.33 -21.22 -13.59
C ASN A 22 5.60 -19.82 -13.00
N SER A 23 5.22 -19.54 -11.74
CA SER A 23 5.42 -18.21 -11.19
C SER A 23 6.90 -17.87 -11.03
N ALA A 24 7.34 -16.82 -11.72
CA ALA A 24 8.67 -16.27 -11.57
C ALA A 24 8.77 -15.50 -10.24
N ASN A 25 9.18 -16.19 -9.18
CA ASN A 25 9.56 -15.62 -7.89
C ASN A 25 8.43 -14.83 -7.16
N PRO A 26 7.41 -15.53 -6.62
CA PRO A 26 6.26 -14.93 -5.92
C PRO A 26 6.65 -13.98 -4.76
N MET A 27 7.82 -14.19 -4.16
CA MET A 27 8.36 -13.34 -3.10
C MET A 27 8.63 -11.91 -3.59
N ARG A 28 9.18 -11.75 -4.81
CA ARG A 28 9.45 -10.41 -5.38
C ARG A 28 8.17 -9.65 -5.68
N ASP A 29 7.13 -10.35 -6.13
CA ASP A 29 5.82 -9.74 -6.36
C ASP A 29 5.18 -9.26 -5.05
N LEU A 30 5.36 -10.02 -3.97
CA LEU A 30 4.93 -9.62 -2.63
C LEU A 30 5.69 -8.37 -2.16
N GLU A 31 7.02 -8.39 -2.23
CA GLU A 31 7.89 -7.26 -1.87
C GLU A 31 7.48 -6.00 -2.64
N SER A 32 7.31 -6.10 -3.96
CA SER A 32 6.89 -4.99 -4.80
C SER A 32 5.50 -4.48 -4.44
N CYS A 33 4.53 -5.36 -4.16
CA CYS A 33 3.19 -4.96 -3.76
C CYS A 33 3.17 -4.21 -2.42
N VAL A 34 3.94 -4.70 -1.45
CA VAL A 34 4.07 -4.07 -0.13
C VAL A 34 4.73 -2.70 -0.26
N GLU A 35 5.82 -2.60 -1.02
CA GLU A 35 6.52 -1.33 -1.27
C GLU A 35 5.59 -0.29 -1.88
N LEU A 36 4.86 -0.66 -2.94
CA LEU A 36 3.87 0.22 -3.57
C LEU A 36 2.79 0.67 -2.58
N SER A 37 2.29 -0.23 -1.73
CA SER A 37 1.26 0.08 -0.73
C SER A 37 1.76 1.07 0.34
N ILE A 38 3.02 0.92 0.76
CA ILE A 38 3.68 1.82 1.70
C ILE A 38 3.88 3.19 1.03
N GLN A 39 4.44 3.23 -0.18
CA GLN A 39 4.72 4.47 -0.89
C GLN A 39 3.44 5.27 -1.16
N ASP A 40 2.35 4.61 -1.55
CA ASP A 40 1.03 5.23 -1.71
C ASP A 40 0.52 5.86 -0.40
N SER A 41 0.76 5.20 0.73
CA SER A 41 0.34 5.70 2.04
C SER A 41 1.17 6.91 2.47
N ILE A 42 2.48 6.88 2.20
CA ILE A 42 3.40 8.01 2.43
C ILE A 42 2.97 9.20 1.58
N ASN A 43 2.68 8.99 0.30
CA ASN A 43 2.28 10.06 -0.62
C ASN A 43 0.95 10.72 -0.21
N ILE A 44 0.03 9.97 0.40
CA ILE A 44 -1.27 10.49 0.85
C ILE A 44 -1.18 11.28 2.15
N MET A 45 -0.23 10.96 3.04
CA MET A 45 -0.13 11.60 4.37
C MET A 45 -0.04 13.13 4.33
N PRO A 46 0.82 13.75 3.50
CA PRO A 46 0.88 15.21 3.37
C PRO A 46 -0.46 15.82 2.95
N HIS A 47 -1.20 15.16 2.06
CA HIS A 47 -2.51 15.65 1.62
C HIS A 47 -3.56 15.58 2.73
N LEU A 48 -3.55 14.50 3.54
CA LEU A 48 -4.42 14.38 4.71
C LEU A 48 -4.06 15.43 5.78
N ALA A 49 -2.76 15.64 6.02
CA ALA A 49 -2.29 16.67 6.93
C ALA A 49 -2.72 18.07 6.47
N GLY A 50 -2.57 18.38 5.17
CA GLY A 50 -3.03 19.65 4.60
C GLY A 50 -4.54 19.85 4.75
N LYS A 51 -5.34 18.82 4.48
CA LYS A 51 -6.80 18.88 4.74
C LYS A 51 -7.12 19.12 6.21
N LEU A 52 -6.43 18.44 7.13
CA LEU A 52 -6.63 18.62 8.57
C LEU A 52 -6.26 20.05 9.01
N LYS A 53 -5.11 20.58 8.57
CA LYS A 53 -4.72 21.97 8.82
C LYS A 53 -5.79 22.95 8.33
N ALA A 54 -6.31 22.75 7.12
CA ALA A 54 -7.36 23.60 6.54
C ALA A 54 -8.66 23.55 7.37
N HIS A 55 -9.08 22.36 7.81
CA HIS A 55 -10.25 22.21 8.71
C HIS A 55 -10.04 22.92 10.06
N MET A 56 -8.79 23.01 10.52
CA MET A 56 -8.42 23.69 11.76
C MET A 56 -8.01 25.16 11.56
N SER A 57 -8.09 25.70 10.35
CA SER A 57 -7.62 27.05 10.00
C SER A 57 -6.14 27.32 10.36
N ILE A 58 -5.31 26.28 10.38
CA ILE A 58 -3.87 26.37 10.60
C ILE A 58 -3.21 26.75 9.26
N ARG A 59 -2.41 27.83 9.25
CA ARG A 59 -1.62 28.24 8.08
C ARG A 59 -0.40 27.32 7.93
N ASP A 60 -0.01 27.06 6.68
CA ASP A 60 1.15 26.23 6.33
C ASP A 60 2.48 26.80 6.81
#